data_AF-A0A7K2KNA5-F1
#
_entry.id   AF-A0A7K2KNA5-F1
#
_cell.length_a   1.000
_cell.length_b   1.000
_cell.length_c   1.000
_cell.angle_alpha   90.00
_cell.angle_beta   90.00
_cell.angle_gamma   90.00
#
_symmetry.space_group_name_H-M   'P 1'
#
loop_
_entity.id
_entity.type
_entity.pdbx_description
1 polymer ?
#
loop_
_entity_poly.entity_id
_entity_poly.type
_entity_poly.pdbx_seq_one_letter_code
_entity_poly.pdbx_strand_id
1 'polypeptide(L)'
;MLVAVGHGSRDPRARATLARLLERVGELRPGLDVRLAHIELNTPLLDSVLVELAAEGREAVLVPLLLAPGHHVTHDLPAALAAEPGLRARVAGPLGAHPLLVEALADRLAHAGWTPEDGTSRTAGVVLASAGSRDPRSGAELRRIAALLGERLGGVPVVPAYASAAAPTVPEAV
;
A
#
# COMPACT_ATOMS: atom_id res chain seq x y z
N MET A 1 7.62 -16.19 10.13
CA MET A 1 8.35 -15.35 9.16
C MET A 1 7.41 -14.36 8.49
N LEU A 2 7.91 -13.43 7.65
CA LEU A 2 7.05 -12.55 6.86
C LEU A 2 7.06 -12.93 5.38
N VAL A 3 5.90 -12.82 4.73
CA VAL A 3 5.78 -12.84 3.27
C VAL A 3 5.26 -11.47 2.86
N ALA A 4 6.13 -10.64 2.27
CA ALA A 4 5.75 -9.37 1.71
C ALA A 4 5.01 -9.61 0.39
N VAL A 5 3.73 -9.24 0.31
CA VAL A 5 2.89 -9.55 -0.84
C VAL A 5 2.64 -8.30 -1.66
N GLY A 6 3.33 -8.19 -2.79
CA GLY A 6 3.06 -7.18 -3.81
C GLY A 6 1.91 -7.60 -4.72
N HIS A 7 1.26 -6.65 -5.39
CA HIS A 7 0.28 -6.98 -6.42
C HIS A 7 0.96 -7.64 -7.64
N GLY A 8 2.06 -7.05 -8.09
CA GLY A 8 2.68 -7.35 -9.38
C GLY A 8 2.62 -6.14 -10.31
N SER A 9 3.60 -5.97 -11.17
CA SER A 9 3.64 -4.88 -12.14
C SER A 9 4.47 -5.24 -13.37
N ARG A 10 4.05 -4.71 -14.51
CA ARG A 10 4.85 -4.74 -15.75
C ARG A 10 5.97 -3.70 -15.74
N ASP A 11 5.89 -2.70 -14.86
CA ASP A 11 6.93 -1.68 -14.71
C ASP A 11 8.10 -2.24 -13.89
N PRO A 12 9.32 -2.35 -14.47
CA PRO A 12 10.49 -2.87 -13.77
C PRO A 12 10.86 -2.06 -12.53
N ARG A 13 10.49 -0.77 -12.47
CA ARG A 13 10.74 0.10 -11.31
C ARG A 13 9.99 -0.38 -10.07
N ALA A 14 8.81 -0.99 -10.23
CA ALA A 14 8.05 -1.51 -9.09
C ALA A 14 8.84 -2.63 -8.38
N ARG A 15 9.41 -3.57 -9.14
CA ARG A 15 10.22 -4.65 -8.58
C ARG A 15 11.47 -4.13 -7.87
N ALA A 16 12.14 -3.12 -8.44
CA ALA A 16 13.29 -2.48 -7.82
C ALA A 16 12.94 -1.81 -6.48
N THR A 17 11.77 -1.14 -6.41
CA THR A 17 11.28 -0.54 -5.17
C THR A 17 11.01 -1.59 -4.09
N LEU A 18 10.37 -2.71 -4.45
CA LEU A 18 10.11 -3.80 -3.50
C LEU A 18 11.40 -4.44 -2.98
N ALA A 19 12.38 -4.67 -3.86
CA ALA A 19 13.69 -5.19 -3.46
C ALA A 19 14.37 -4.28 -2.42
N ARG A 20 14.43 -2.97 -2.71
CA ARG A 20 14.99 -1.96 -1.77
C ARG A 20 14.25 -1.91 -0.44
N LEU A 21 12.92 -2.08 -0.47
CA LEU A 21 12.13 -2.14 0.76
C LEU A 21 12.52 -3.35 1.61
N LEU A 22 12.65 -4.54 1.00
CA LEU A 22 13.01 -5.76 1.72
C LEU A 22 14.44 -5.70 2.26
N GLU A 23 15.39 -5.16 1.49
CA GLU A 23 16.75 -4.88 1.96
C GLU A 23 16.72 -4.00 3.22
N ARG A 24 15.96 -2.89 3.17
CA ARG A 24 15.85 -1.98 4.31
C ARG A 24 15.20 -2.64 5.53
N VAL A 25 14.21 -3.51 5.33
CA VAL A 25 13.62 -4.28 6.43
C VAL A 25 14.65 -5.22 7.04
N GLY A 26 15.47 -5.89 6.22
CA GLY A 26 16.54 -6.76 6.69
C GLY A 26 17.61 -6.02 7.51
N GLU A 27 17.99 -4.81 7.08
CA GLU A 27 18.90 -3.94 7.83
C GLU A 27 18.31 -3.52 9.18
N LEU A 28 17.03 -3.15 9.21
CA LEU A 28 16.35 -2.69 10.43
C LEU A 28 16.02 -3.84 11.38
N ARG A 29 15.85 -5.06 10.86
CA ARG A 29 15.48 -6.25 11.61
C ARG A 29 16.36 -7.45 11.24
N PRO A 30 17.65 -7.45 11.63
CA PRO A 30 18.54 -8.57 11.39
C PRO A 30 17.94 -9.88 11.94
N GLY A 31 18.00 -10.95 11.15
CA GLY A 31 17.47 -12.27 11.50
C GLY A 31 15.98 -12.46 11.24
N LEU A 32 15.25 -11.42 10.80
CA LEU A 32 13.88 -11.58 10.33
C LEU A 32 13.87 -12.13 8.89
N ASP A 33 13.37 -13.36 8.74
CA ASP A 33 13.12 -13.97 7.43
C ASP A 33 11.92 -13.29 6.75
N VAL A 34 12.18 -12.65 5.61
CA VAL A 34 11.19 -11.96 4.78
C VAL A 34 11.32 -12.47 3.34
N ARG A 35 10.26 -13.08 2.81
CA ARG A 35 10.17 -13.48 1.40
C ARG A 35 9.26 -12.52 0.64
N LEU A 36 9.61 -12.21 -0.61
CA LEU A 36 8.73 -11.50 -1.53
C LEU A 36 7.81 -12.50 -2.24
N ALA A 37 6.55 -12.16 -2.40
CA ALA A 37 5.61 -12.86 -3.28
C ALA A 37 4.73 -11.84 -4.01
N HIS A 38 4.17 -12.24 -5.15
CA HIS A 38 3.24 -11.42 -5.90
C HIS A 38 1.92 -12.13 -6.12
N ILE A 39 0.84 -11.35 -6.11
CA ILE A 39 -0.49 -11.85 -6.47
C ILE A 39 -0.50 -12.27 -7.94
N GLU A 40 0.10 -11.47 -8.81
CA GLU A 40 0.17 -11.72 -10.24
C GLU A 40 1.40 -11.07 -10.90
N LEU A 41 1.55 -11.24 -12.22
CA LEU A 41 2.50 -10.59 -13.15
C LEU A 41 4.00 -10.82 -12.92
N ASN A 42 4.44 -11.06 -11.69
CA ASN A 42 5.85 -11.22 -11.34
C ASN A 42 6.04 -12.48 -10.51
N THR A 43 7.22 -13.09 -10.65
CA THR A 43 7.62 -14.22 -9.83
C THR A 43 8.46 -13.76 -8.63
N PRO A 44 8.43 -14.51 -7.51
CA PRO A 44 7.60 -15.70 -7.28
C PRO A 44 6.11 -15.32 -7.05
N LEU A 45 5.21 -16.21 -7.48
CA LEU A 45 3.76 -16.07 -7.25
C LEU A 45 3.43 -16.50 -5.81
N LEU A 46 2.42 -15.87 -5.22
CA LEU A 46 1.97 -16.14 -3.85
C LEU A 46 1.69 -17.62 -3.63
N ASP A 47 0.90 -18.23 -4.52
CA ASP A 47 0.47 -19.61 -4.42
C ASP A 47 1.67 -20.56 -4.32
N SER A 48 2.69 -20.36 -5.17
CA SER A 48 3.92 -21.16 -5.14
C SER A 48 4.69 -21.00 -3.83
N VAL A 49 4.78 -19.77 -3.31
CA VAL A 49 5.46 -19.51 -2.03
C VAL A 49 4.70 -20.17 -0.87
N LEU A 50 3.37 -20.15 -0.88
CA LEU A 50 2.58 -20.77 0.19
C LEU A 50 2.73 -22.30 0.20
N VAL A 51 2.75 -22.94 -0.97
CA VAL A 51 3.03 -24.38 -1.11
C VAL A 51 4.40 -24.75 -0.53
N GLU A 52 5.44 -23.98 -0.86
CA GLU A 52 6.79 -24.18 -0.32
C GLU A 52 6.80 -24.05 1.21
N LEU A 53 6.16 -23.01 1.75
CA LEU A 53 6.10 -22.79 3.19
C LEU A 53 5.33 -23.88 3.93
N ALA A 54 4.26 -24.41 3.33
CA ALA A 54 3.51 -25.53 3.87
C ALA A 54 4.39 -26.79 3.93
N ALA A 55 5.15 -27.07 2.87
CA ALA A 55 6.08 -28.20 2.81
C ALA A 55 7.23 -28.06 3.83
N GLU A 56 7.70 -26.83 4.09
CA GLU A 56 8.70 -26.54 5.12
C GLU A 56 8.13 -26.59 6.57
N GLY A 57 6.80 -26.67 6.74
CA GLY A 57 6.15 -26.63 8.06
C GLY A 57 6.30 -25.28 8.79
N ARG A 58 6.45 -24.17 8.05
CA ARG A 58 6.73 -22.84 8.60
C ARG A 58 5.47 -22.05 8.91
N GLU A 59 5.49 -21.26 9.98
CA GLU A 59 4.43 -20.27 10.23
C GLU A 59 4.74 -18.91 9.56
N ALA A 60 3.73 -18.29 8.95
CA ALA A 60 3.90 -17.08 8.15
C ALA A 60 2.88 -15.97 8.47
N VAL A 61 3.32 -14.72 8.29
CA VAL A 61 2.42 -13.55 8.24
C VAL A 61 2.53 -12.94 6.85
N LEU A 62 1.43 -12.91 6.12
CA LEU A 62 1.33 -12.25 4.82
C LEU A 62 1.13 -10.76 5.07
N VAL A 63 2.07 -9.95 4.58
CA VAL A 63 2.08 -8.50 4.73
C VAL A 63 1.74 -7.88 3.38
N PRO A 64 0.49 -7.46 3.14
CA PRO A 64 0.11 -6.82 1.88
C PRO A 64 0.82 -5.47 1.74
N LEU A 65 1.59 -5.31 0.66
CA LEU A 65 2.20 -4.04 0.29
C LEU A 65 1.21 -3.18 -0.51
N LEU A 66 0.01 -3.01 0.05
CA LEU A 66 -1.14 -2.34 -0.55
C LEU A 66 -1.61 -1.21 0.36
N LEU A 67 -1.94 -0.07 -0.23
CA LEU A 67 -2.26 1.16 0.50
C LEU A 67 -3.69 1.21 1.04
N ALA A 68 -4.64 0.51 0.40
CA ALA A 68 -6.04 0.54 0.77
C ALA A 68 -6.61 -0.89 0.84
N PRO A 69 -7.65 -1.12 1.66
CA PRO A 69 -8.40 -2.36 1.57
C PRO A 69 -9.05 -2.43 0.19
N GLY A 70 -8.71 -3.45 -0.58
CA GLY A 70 -9.28 -3.73 -1.90
C GLY A 70 -9.51 -5.22 -2.07
N HIS A 71 -10.03 -5.62 -3.24
CA HIS A 71 -10.40 -7.01 -3.52
C HIS A 71 -9.28 -7.99 -3.18
N HIS A 72 -8.05 -7.66 -3.56
CA HIS A 72 -6.85 -8.44 -3.26
C HIS A 72 -6.66 -8.74 -1.77
N VAL A 73 -6.79 -7.73 -0.91
CA VAL A 73 -6.60 -7.88 0.54
C VAL A 73 -7.73 -8.68 1.16
N THR A 74 -8.98 -8.44 0.72
CA THR A 74 -10.15 -9.01 1.39
C THR A 74 -10.65 -10.32 0.80
N HIS A 75 -10.18 -10.73 -0.39
CA HIS A 75 -10.60 -11.96 -1.06
C HIS A 75 -9.40 -12.81 -1.47
N ASP A 76 -8.48 -12.26 -2.26
CA ASP A 76 -7.41 -13.09 -2.86
C ASP A 76 -6.43 -13.64 -1.83
N LEU A 77 -5.97 -12.82 -0.87
CA LEU A 77 -5.08 -13.31 0.18
C LEU A 77 -5.76 -14.34 1.09
N PRO A 78 -7.00 -14.12 1.59
CA PRO A 78 -7.74 -15.16 2.29
C PRO A 78 -7.98 -16.43 1.47
N ALA A 79 -8.29 -16.32 0.18
CA ALA A 79 -8.52 -17.45 -0.70
C ALA A 79 -7.24 -18.28 -0.92
N ALA A 80 -6.10 -17.60 -1.14
CA ALA A 80 -4.79 -18.25 -1.26
C ALA A 80 -4.41 -19.01 0.02
N LEU A 81 -4.70 -18.45 1.20
CA LEU A 81 -4.49 -19.17 2.47
C LEU A 81 -5.44 -20.35 2.64
N ALA A 82 -6.71 -20.21 2.25
CA ALA A 82 -7.69 -21.29 2.36
C ALA A 82 -7.36 -22.49 1.45
N ALA A 83 -6.64 -22.26 0.35
CA ALA A 83 -6.12 -23.32 -0.52
C ALA A 83 -5.02 -24.16 0.15
N GLU A 84 -4.35 -23.64 1.19
CA GLU A 84 -3.26 -24.29 1.92
C GLU A 84 -3.63 -24.54 3.40
N PRO A 85 -4.60 -25.42 3.70
CA PRO A 85 -5.12 -25.61 5.06
C PRO A 85 -4.10 -26.17 6.06
N GLY A 86 -3.01 -26.77 5.57
CA GLY A 86 -1.89 -27.24 6.40
C GLY A 86 -0.96 -26.12 6.87
N LEU A 87 -1.04 -24.93 6.25
CA LEU A 87 -0.18 -23.79 6.57
C LEU A 87 -0.76 -22.96 7.72
N ARG A 88 0.04 -22.76 8.76
CA ARG A 88 -0.29 -21.81 9.83
C ARG A 88 0.11 -20.40 9.40
N ALA A 89 -0.83 -19.69 8.80
CA ALA A 89 -0.60 -18.32 8.34
C ALA A 89 -1.75 -17.36 8.68
N ARG A 90 -1.42 -16.07 8.72
CA ARG A 90 -2.39 -14.97 8.88
C ARG A 90 -2.06 -13.81 7.96
N VAL A 91 -3.07 -13.03 7.59
CA VAL A 91 -2.93 -11.83 6.78
C VAL A 91 -2.89 -10.60 7.70
N ALA A 92 -1.87 -9.77 7.55
CA ALA A 92 -1.82 -8.46 8.21
C ALA A 92 -2.76 -7.47 7.50
N GLY A 93 -3.13 -6.37 8.18
CA GLY A 93 -3.86 -5.29 7.54
C GLY A 93 -3.07 -4.65 6.40
N PRO A 94 -3.75 -3.98 5.44
CA PRO A 94 -3.07 -3.10 4.49
C PRO A 94 -2.37 -1.96 5.23
N LEU A 95 -1.47 -1.25 4.54
CA LEU A 95 -0.80 -0.08 5.13
C LEU A 95 -1.81 0.98 5.59
N GLY A 96 -2.86 1.22 4.79
CA GLY A 96 -3.97 2.09 5.18
C GLY A 96 -3.54 3.51 5.52
N ALA A 97 -4.37 4.18 6.31
CA ALA A 97 -4.15 5.52 6.83
C ALA A 97 -3.13 5.58 7.98
N HIS A 98 -1.99 4.92 7.81
CA HIS A 98 -0.93 4.90 8.81
C HIS A 98 -0.24 6.28 8.90
N PRO A 99 0.09 6.81 10.10
CA PRO A 99 0.73 8.11 10.25
C PRO A 99 2.02 8.27 9.44
N LEU A 100 2.85 7.22 9.36
CA LEU A 100 4.07 7.24 8.54
C LEU A 100 3.81 7.37 7.03
N LEU A 101 2.66 6.94 6.53
CA LEU A 101 2.28 7.19 5.13
C LEU A 101 1.95 8.67 4.92
N VAL A 102 1.31 9.29 5.90
CA VAL A 102 1.00 10.73 5.87
C VAL A 102 2.29 11.55 5.89
N GLU A 103 3.25 11.20 6.75
CA GLU A 103 4.58 11.83 6.74
C GLU A 103 5.29 11.61 5.40
N ALA A 104 5.27 10.40 4.85
CA ALA A 104 5.86 10.15 3.54
C ALA A 104 5.22 10.99 2.43
N LEU A 105 3.90 11.23 2.47
CA LEU A 105 3.21 12.11 1.52
C LEU A 105 3.63 13.58 1.71
N ALA A 106 3.71 14.06 2.96
CA ALA A 106 4.19 15.41 3.28
C ALA A 106 5.64 15.61 2.81
N ASP A 107 6.51 14.63 3.04
CA ASP A 107 7.88 14.64 2.55
C ASP A 107 7.90 14.70 1.01
N ARG A 108 7.05 13.93 0.32
CA ARG A 108 6.97 13.97 -1.15
C ARG A 108 6.54 15.34 -1.68
N LEU A 109 5.64 16.04 -0.98
CA LEU A 109 5.27 17.42 -1.30
C LEU A 109 6.44 18.38 -1.09
N ALA A 110 7.13 18.28 0.05
CA ALA A 110 8.30 19.12 0.34
C ALA A 110 9.42 18.93 -0.70
N HIS A 111 9.67 17.68 -1.12
CA HIS A 111 10.61 17.37 -2.21
C HIS A 111 10.15 17.94 -3.58
N ALA A 112 8.86 18.20 -3.76
CA ALA A 112 8.31 18.84 -4.96
C ALA A 112 8.33 20.38 -4.87
N GLY A 113 8.84 20.94 -3.76
CA GLY A 113 8.96 22.38 -3.54
C GLY A 113 7.85 22.98 -2.67
N TRP A 114 6.94 22.17 -2.13
CA TRP A 114 5.93 22.67 -1.19
C TRP A 114 6.58 23.18 0.09
N THR A 115 6.18 24.36 0.53
CA THR A 115 6.62 25.01 1.76
C THR A 115 5.44 25.28 2.70
N PRO A 116 5.67 25.43 4.01
CA PRO A 116 4.62 25.84 4.95
C PRO A 116 3.93 27.16 4.55
N GLU A 117 4.66 28.08 3.90
CA GLU A 117 4.14 29.36 3.41
C GLU A 117 3.06 29.17 2.35
N ASP A 118 3.21 28.17 1.46
CA ASP A 118 2.20 27.83 0.44
C ASP A 118 0.85 27.49 1.10
N GLY A 119 0.89 26.77 2.23
CA GLY A 119 -0.29 26.36 2.98
C GLY A 119 -1.07 27.50 3.65
N THR A 120 -0.47 28.70 3.74
CA THR A 120 -1.15 29.88 4.30
C THR A 120 -2.09 30.56 3.30
N SER A 121 -1.94 30.26 2.00
CA SER A 121 -2.79 30.84 0.97
C SER A 121 -4.21 30.26 1.03
N ARG A 122 -5.22 31.13 0.95
CA ARG A 122 -6.63 30.72 0.89
C ARG A 122 -7.00 29.96 -0.40
N THR A 123 -6.12 29.95 -1.39
CA THR A 123 -6.30 29.22 -2.65
C THR A 123 -5.43 27.96 -2.71
N ALA A 124 -4.71 27.63 -1.65
CA ALA A 124 -3.88 26.43 -1.61
C ALA A 124 -4.75 25.18 -1.45
N GLY A 125 -4.38 24.12 -2.16
CA GLY A 125 -5.05 22.83 -2.09
C GLY A 125 -4.15 21.74 -2.65
N VAL A 126 -4.37 20.50 -2.19
CA VAL A 126 -3.64 19.32 -2.65
C VAL A 126 -4.63 18.30 -3.18
N VAL A 127 -4.37 17.76 -4.37
CA VAL A 127 -5.12 16.62 -4.90
C VAL A 127 -4.37 15.34 -4.57
N LEU A 128 -4.97 14.47 -3.77
CA LEU A 128 -4.45 13.15 -3.46
C LEU A 128 -5.02 12.13 -4.45
N ALA A 129 -4.26 11.86 -5.52
CA ALA A 129 -4.67 10.93 -6.56
C ALA A 129 -4.39 9.46 -6.18
N SER A 130 -5.33 8.57 -6.51
CA SER A 130 -5.16 7.12 -6.43
C SER A 130 -5.65 6.42 -7.70
N ALA A 131 -5.34 5.13 -7.88
CA ALA A 131 -5.86 4.34 -9.01
C ALA A 131 -7.40 4.28 -9.02
N GLY A 132 -8.02 4.31 -7.84
CA GLY A 132 -9.45 4.14 -7.64
C GLY A 132 -9.90 2.67 -7.56
N SER A 133 -11.08 2.47 -6.98
CA SER A 133 -11.64 1.16 -6.66
C SER A 133 -13.15 1.29 -6.55
N ARG A 134 -13.87 0.22 -6.92
CA ARG A 134 -15.32 0.10 -6.71
C ARG A 134 -15.67 -0.27 -5.26
N ASP A 135 -14.69 -0.69 -4.46
CA ASP A 135 -14.91 -0.99 -3.05
C ASP A 135 -15.02 0.32 -2.26
N PRO A 136 -16.18 0.61 -1.63
CA PRO A 136 -16.39 1.84 -0.88
C PRO A 136 -15.41 1.99 0.29
N ARG A 137 -14.85 0.88 0.81
CA ARG A 137 -13.84 0.90 1.88
C ARG A 137 -12.52 1.48 1.39
N SER A 138 -12.13 1.25 0.13
CA SER A 138 -10.92 1.87 -0.44
C SER A 138 -11.06 3.39 -0.49
N GLY A 139 -12.23 3.89 -0.92
CA GLY A 139 -12.52 5.32 -0.98
C GLY A 139 -12.60 5.95 0.41
N ALA A 140 -13.16 5.25 1.41
CA ALA A 140 -13.17 5.70 2.80
C ALA A 140 -11.75 5.83 3.36
N GLU A 141 -10.87 4.87 3.06
CA GLU A 141 -9.48 4.91 3.52
C GLU A 141 -8.69 6.05 2.86
N LEU A 142 -8.88 6.29 1.56
CA LEU A 142 -8.24 7.43 0.88
C LEU A 142 -8.73 8.78 1.43
N ARG A 143 -10.02 8.91 1.73
CA ARG A 143 -10.57 10.11 2.40
C ARG A 143 -9.94 10.33 3.77
N ARG A 144 -9.70 9.26 4.53
CA ARG A 144 -9.00 9.34 5.82
C ARG A 144 -7.55 9.79 5.64
N ILE A 145 -6.81 9.24 4.68
CA ILE A 145 -5.45 9.67 4.37
C ILE A 145 -5.43 11.17 3.98
N ALA A 146 -6.37 11.59 3.13
CA ALA A 146 -6.50 12.98 2.71
C ALA A 146 -6.75 13.91 3.92
N ALA A 147 -7.68 13.55 4.81
CA ALA A 147 -7.96 14.34 6.01
C ALA A 147 -6.73 14.48 6.91
N LEU A 148 -6.03 13.37 7.19
CA LEU A 148 -4.81 13.38 8.01
C LEU A 148 -3.69 14.19 7.35
N LEU A 149 -3.55 14.13 6.03
CA LEU A 149 -2.59 14.95 5.31
C LEU A 149 -2.96 16.44 5.40
N GLY A 150 -4.24 16.79 5.29
CA GLY A 150 -4.69 18.17 5.46
C GLY A 150 -4.38 18.71 6.86
N GLU A 151 -4.66 17.93 7.90
CA GLU A 151 -4.26 18.25 9.28
C GLU A 151 -2.74 18.43 9.38
N ARG A 152 -1.96 17.52 8.81
CA ARG A 152 -0.50 17.57 8.80
C ARG A 152 0.08 18.77 8.06
N LEU A 153 -0.65 19.31 7.08
CA LEU A 153 -0.29 20.49 6.31
C LEU A 153 -0.85 21.80 6.91
N GLY A 154 -1.36 21.78 8.14
CA GLY A 154 -1.85 22.98 8.82
C GLY A 154 -3.28 23.38 8.43
N GLY A 155 -4.11 22.41 8.01
CA GLY A 155 -5.51 22.63 7.65
C GLY A 155 -5.74 22.87 6.15
N VAL A 156 -4.72 22.65 5.31
CA VAL A 156 -4.83 22.76 3.85
C VAL A 156 -5.85 21.74 3.33
N PRO A 157 -6.80 22.15 2.46
CA PRO A 157 -7.73 21.21 1.83
C PRO A 157 -6.99 20.16 1.00
N VAL A 158 -7.20 18.88 1.32
CA VAL A 158 -6.73 17.75 0.52
C VAL A 158 -7.92 17.02 -0.06
N VAL A 159 -8.00 17.00 -1.40
CA VAL A 159 -9.11 16.39 -2.13
C VAL A 159 -8.68 15.05 -2.70
N PRO A 160 -9.32 13.93 -2.32
CA PRO A 160 -9.06 12.64 -2.94
C PRO A 160 -9.62 12.62 -4.36
N ALA A 161 -8.81 12.14 -5.30
CA ALA A 161 -9.21 11.97 -6.70
C ALA A 161 -8.78 10.60 -7.24
N TYR A 162 -9.40 10.17 -8.32
CA TYR A 162 -9.29 8.79 -8.80
C TYR A 162 -8.98 8.74 -10.29
N ALA A 163 -8.06 7.87 -10.68
CA ALA A 163 -7.77 7.62 -12.09
C ALA A 163 -8.88 6.78 -12.76
N SER A 164 -9.59 5.96 -11.99
CA SER A 164 -10.64 5.07 -12.48
C SER A 164 -11.64 4.71 -11.38
N ALA A 165 -12.75 4.05 -11.75
CA ALA A 165 -13.70 3.36 -10.87
C ALA A 165 -14.43 4.18 -9.78
N ALA A 166 -14.03 5.42 -9.54
CA ALA A 166 -14.60 6.33 -8.55
C ALA A 166 -14.46 7.78 -9.04
N ALA A 167 -15.17 8.69 -8.38
CA ALA A 167 -15.18 10.13 -8.67
C ALA A 167 -14.87 10.94 -7.39
N PRO A 168 -14.31 12.16 -7.51
CA PRO A 168 -13.98 12.85 -8.76
C PRO A 168 -12.73 12.29 -9.45
N THR A 169 -12.65 12.46 -10.76
CA THR A 169 -11.41 12.25 -11.51
C THR A 169 -10.38 13.33 -11.17
N VAL A 170 -9.09 13.08 -11.45
CA VAL A 170 -8.03 14.07 -11.18
C VAL A 170 -8.31 15.42 -11.88
N PRO A 171 -8.72 15.48 -13.17
CA PRO A 171 -9.06 16.75 -13.82
C PRO A 171 -10.28 17.45 -13.21
N GLU A 172 -11.24 16.72 -12.65
CA GLU A 172 -12.42 17.31 -11.99
C GLU A 172 -12.10 17.88 -10.60
N ALA A 173 -10.97 17.49 -10.00
CA ALA A 173 -10.56 17.90 -8.66
C ALA A 173 -9.64 19.13 -8.64
N VAL A 174 -9.24 19.64 -9.80
CA VAL A 174 -8.38 20.84 -9.99
C VAL A 174 -9.25 22.02 -10.41
#